data_AF-A0A6A7AP46-F1
#
_entry.id   AF-A0A6A7AP46-F1
#
_cell.length_a   1.000
_cell.length_b   1.000
_cell.length_c   1.000
_cell.angle_alpha   90.00
_cell.angle_beta   90.00
_cell.angle_gamma   90.00
#
_symmetry.space_group_name_H-M   'P 1'
#
loop_
_entity.id
_entity.type
_entity.pdbx_description
1 polymer ?
#
loop_
_entity_poly.entity_id
_entity_poly.type
_entity_poly.pdbx_seq_one_letter_code
_entity_poly.pdbx_strand_id
1 'polypeptide(L)'
;MSEEDKQKALRGEEVYFEFAQINILEDMNMTFEGQSCLVVMPDPLRQVNKYTKEDGKFIGPVHKGHRCDIMKATVSFKAKEQN
;
A
#
# COMPACT_ATOMS: atom_id res chain seq x y z
N MET A 1 0.50 16.75 0.01
CA MET A 1 1.20 15.48 0.30
C MET A 1 2.56 15.51 -0.38
N SER A 2 3.63 15.17 0.33
CA SER A 2 4.99 15.21 -0.21
C SER A 2 5.38 13.88 -0.86
N GLU A 3 6.22 13.90 -1.90
CA GLU A 3 6.83 12.67 -2.45
C GLU A 3 7.74 11.97 -1.42
N GLU A 4 8.28 12.73 -0.47
CA GLU A 4 9.11 12.22 0.62
C GLU A 4 8.37 11.21 1.50
N ASP A 5 7.09 11.48 1.82
CA ASP A 5 6.24 10.61 2.63
C ASP A 5 5.97 9.27 1.95
N LYS A 6 5.79 9.27 0.62
CA LYS A 6 5.65 8.03 -0.16
C LYS A 6 6.94 7.21 -0.13
N GLN A 7 8.10 7.87 -0.22
CA GLN A 7 9.39 7.19 -0.14
C GLN A 7 9.66 6.61 1.25
N LYS A 8 9.27 7.31 2.32
CA LYS A 8 9.31 6.78 3.70
C LYS A 8 8.46 5.51 3.80
N ALA A 9 7.23 5.55 3.31
CA ALA A 9 6.34 4.37 3.31
C ALA A 9 6.95 3.19 2.54
N LEU A 10 7.55 3.43 1.37
CA LEU A 10 8.20 2.41 0.54
C LEU A 10 9.46 1.79 1.19
N ARG A 11 10.08 2.48 2.15
CA ARG A 11 11.20 1.95 2.95
C ARG A 11 10.75 1.21 4.22
N GLY A 12 9.44 1.05 4.40
CA GLY A 12 8.87 0.33 5.55
C GLY A 12 8.61 1.21 6.77
N GLU A 13 8.74 2.52 6.65
CA GLU A 13 8.30 3.47 7.68
C GLU A 13 6.77 3.58 7.67
N GLU A 14 6.14 3.70 8.84
CA GLU A 14 4.70 3.87 8.94
C GLU A 14 4.32 5.32 8.70
N VAL A 15 3.55 5.57 7.65
CA VAL A 15 3.17 6.92 7.23
C VAL A 15 1.67 7.00 7.07
N TYR A 16 1.06 8.01 7.68
CA TYR A 16 -0.36 8.29 7.55
C TYR A 16 -0.66 9.13 6.31
N PHE A 17 -1.64 8.70 5.53
CA PHE A 17 -2.15 9.39 4.35
C PHE A 17 -3.66 9.65 4.47
N GLU A 18 -4.10 10.81 3.98
CA GLU A 18 -5.52 11.11 3.76
C GLU A 18 -6.00 10.77 2.34
N PHE A 19 -5.08 10.84 1.37
CA PHE A 19 -5.23 10.31 0.02
C PHE A 19 -3.83 10.16 -0.61
N ALA A 20 -3.50 8.97 -1.11
CA ALA A 20 -2.25 8.71 -1.80
C ALA A 20 -2.39 7.64 -2.89
N GLN A 21 -1.60 7.75 -3.96
CA GLN A 21 -1.41 6.70 -4.94
C GLN A 21 0.05 6.28 -4.96
N ILE A 22 0.30 4.99 -4.76
CA ILE A 22 1.65 4.41 -4.71
C ILE A 22 1.72 3.27 -5.72
N ASN A 23 2.66 3.39 -6.67
CA ASN A 23 2.98 2.33 -7.61
C ASN A 23 4.00 1.39 -6.97
N ILE A 24 3.71 0.09 -7.00
CA ILE A 24 4.56 -0.95 -6.41
C ILE A 24 5.57 -1.41 -7.46
N LEU A 25 6.85 -1.14 -7.20
CA LEU A 25 7.94 -1.38 -8.17
C LEU A 25 8.60 -2.76 -8.05
N GLU A 26 8.35 -3.46 -6.95
CA GLU A 26 8.84 -4.80 -6.63
C GLU A 26 7.86 -5.51 -5.68
N ASP A 27 8.00 -6.82 -5.51
CA ASP A 27 7.14 -7.59 -4.63
C ASP A 27 7.41 -7.25 -3.15
N MET A 28 6.38 -6.82 -2.44
CA MET A 28 6.46 -6.34 -1.06
C MET A 28 5.34 -6.91 -0.20
N ASN A 29 5.50 -6.80 1.12
CA ASN A 29 4.40 -6.89 2.07
C ASN A 29 3.94 -5.48 2.43
N MET A 30 2.67 -5.19 2.19
CA MET A 30 2.02 -3.97 2.62
C MET A 30 1.42 -4.19 4.00
N THR A 31 1.73 -3.27 4.91
CA THR A 31 1.02 -3.08 6.16
C THR A 31 0.07 -1.90 6.01
N PHE A 32 -1.16 -2.06 6.46
CA PHE A 32 -2.20 -1.03 6.32
C PHE A 32 -3.11 -1.01 7.57
N GLU A 33 -3.44 0.18 8.06
CA GLU A 33 -4.41 0.40 9.12
C GLU A 33 -5.24 1.66 8.83
N GLY A 34 -6.55 1.51 8.62
CA GLY A 34 -7.45 2.63 8.31
C GLY A 34 -8.63 2.26 7.42
N GLN A 35 -9.23 3.28 6.78
CA GLN A 35 -10.52 3.16 6.11
C GLN A 35 -10.47 2.36 4.82
N SER A 36 -9.57 2.68 3.88
CA SER A 36 -9.45 1.85 2.68
C SER A 36 -8.10 1.96 1.95
N CYS A 37 -7.63 0.82 1.45
CA CYS A 37 -6.60 0.70 0.41
C CYS A 37 -7.13 -0.18 -0.72
N LEU A 38 -7.10 0.35 -1.94
CA LEU A 38 -7.50 -0.36 -3.15
C LEU A 38 -6.25 -0.79 -3.91
N VAL A 39 -6.08 -2.09 -4.12
CA VAL A 39 -4.99 -2.62 -4.95
C VAL A 39 -5.52 -2.92 -6.35
N VAL A 40 -4.93 -2.28 -7.35
CA VAL A 40 -5.38 -2.32 -8.74
C VAL A 40 -4.24 -2.84 -9.63
N MET A 41 -4.54 -3.75 -10.55
CA MET A 41 -3.61 -4.03 -11.66
C MET A 41 -3.71 -2.91 -12.69
N PRO A 42 -2.60 -2.36 -13.19
CA PRO A 42 -2.63 -1.26 -14.15
C PRO A 42 -3.22 -1.66 -15.50
N ASP A 43 -3.16 -2.96 -15.86
CA ASP A 43 -3.73 -3.47 -17.11
C ASP A 43 -4.19 -4.94 -17.00
N PRO A 44 -5.49 -5.25 -17.22
CA PRO A 44 -6.61 -4.31 -17.22
C PRO A 44 -6.78 -3.70 -15.82
N LEU A 45 -7.36 -2.49 -15.72
CA LEU A 45 -7.72 -1.80 -14.46
C LEU A 45 -8.73 -2.61 -13.63
N ARG A 46 -8.26 -3.74 -13.10
CA ARG A 46 -9.02 -4.70 -12.33
C ARG A 46 -8.62 -4.51 -10.89
N GLN A 47 -9.62 -4.19 -10.07
CA GLN A 47 -9.48 -4.26 -8.62
C GLN A 47 -9.10 -5.69 -8.25
N VAL A 48 -7.92 -5.83 -7.64
CA VAL A 48 -7.41 -7.11 -7.15
C VAL A 48 -7.93 -7.34 -5.74
N ASN A 49 -7.83 -6.33 -4.89
CA ASN A 49 -8.25 -6.38 -3.50
C ASN A 49 -8.73 -5.00 -3.04
N LYS A 50 -9.67 -4.99 -2.08
CA LYS A 50 -10.04 -3.83 -1.29
C LYS A 50 -9.85 -4.20 0.17
N TYR A 51 -8.94 -3.50 0.83
CA TYR A 51 -8.74 -3.63 2.26
C TYR A 51 -9.55 -2.54 2.95
N THR A 52 -10.56 -2.96 3.71
CA THR A 52 -11.34 -2.12 4.62
C THR A 52 -11.32 -2.81 5.97
N LYS A 53 -10.91 -2.13 7.03
CA LYS A 53 -11.06 -2.70 8.37
C LYS A 53 -11.47 -1.62 9.36
N GLU A 54 -12.61 -1.83 9.99
CA GLU A 54 -13.04 -1.03 11.14
C GLU A 54 -12.20 -1.35 12.39
N ASP A 55 -11.51 -2.50 12.46
CA ASP A 55 -10.84 -2.99 13.68
C ASP A 55 -9.37 -3.44 13.47
N GLY A 56 -8.52 -2.57 12.92
CA GLY A 56 -7.05 -2.65 13.11
C GLY A 56 -6.18 -3.02 11.91
N LYS A 57 -4.94 -3.44 12.20
CA LYS A 57 -3.82 -3.59 11.25
C LYS A 57 -3.95 -4.83 10.36
N PHE A 58 -3.75 -4.66 9.06
CA PHE A 58 -3.66 -5.71 8.04
C PHE A 58 -2.23 -5.79 7.48
N ILE A 59 -1.76 -7.00 7.22
CA ILE A 59 -0.49 -7.26 6.53
C ILE A 59 -0.77 -8.24 5.40
N GLY A 60 -0.39 -7.89 4.18
CA GLY A 60 -0.59 -8.76 3.02
C GLY A 60 0.34 -8.44 1.86
N PRO A 61 0.48 -9.37 0.91
CA PRO A 61 1.37 -9.18 -0.23
C PRO A 61 0.80 -8.15 -1.21
N VAL A 62 1.70 -7.36 -1.80
CA VAL A 62 1.45 -6.54 -2.99
C VAL A 62 2.54 -6.85 -4.01
N HIS A 63 2.16 -6.97 -5.28
CA HIS A 63 3.06 -7.42 -6.33
C HIS A 63 3.56 -6.27 -7.17
N LYS A 64 4.73 -6.46 -7.77
CA LYS A 64 5.27 -5.54 -8.77
C LYS A 64 4.23 -5.23 -9.83
N GLY A 65 4.12 -3.95 -10.15
CA GLY A 65 3.16 -3.43 -11.13
C GLY A 65 1.81 -3.07 -10.51
N HIS A 66 1.47 -3.52 -9.30
CA HIS A 66 0.24 -3.09 -8.65
C HIS A 66 0.26 -1.59 -8.31
N ARG A 67 -0.91 -0.97 -8.27
CA ARG A 67 -1.12 0.38 -7.70
C ARG A 67 -1.96 0.27 -6.45
N CYS A 68 -1.51 0.91 -5.37
CA CYS A 68 -2.27 1.07 -4.13
C CYS A 68 -2.87 2.48 -4.09
N ASP A 69 -4.19 2.58 -4.20
CA ASP A 69 -4.94 3.81 -3.98
C ASP A 69 -5.39 3.85 -2.49
N ILE A 70 -4.68 4.63 -1.71
CA ILE A 70 -4.88 4.81 -0.27
C ILE A 70 -5.82 6.00 -0.08
N MET A 71 -6.88 5.82 0.69
CA MET A 71 -7.68 6.96 1.17
C MET A 71 -7.14 7.39 2.53
N LYS A 72 -7.82 7.05 3.63
CA LYS A 72 -7.43 7.48 4.99
C LYS A 72 -6.80 6.32 5.77
N ALA A 73 -5.48 6.22 5.80
CA ALA A 73 -4.78 5.12 6.49
C ALA A 73 -3.30 5.37 6.78
N THR A 74 -2.79 4.66 7.78
CA THR A 74 -1.37 4.45 7.99
C THR A 74 -0.91 3.25 7.16
N VAL A 75 0.16 3.41 6.37
CA VAL A 75 0.72 2.32 5.56
C VAL A 75 2.23 2.25 5.67
N SER A 76 2.76 1.05 5.45
CA SER A 76 4.18 0.82 5.18
C SER A 76 4.35 -0.35 4.22
N PHE A 77 5.44 -0.34 3.45
CA PHE A 77 5.77 -1.41 2.51
C PHE A 77 7.16 -1.94 2.83
N LYS A 78 7.28 -3.25 2.97
CA LYS A 78 8.57 -3.91 3.20
C LYS A 78 8.82 -4.90 2.07
N ALA A 79 9.98 -4.79 1.42
CA ALA A 79 10.45 -5.81 0.49
C ALA A 79 10.43 -7.18 1.17
N LYS A 80 10.01 -8.22 0.44
CA LYS A 80 10.11 -9.59 0.97
C LYS A 80 11.59 -9.91 1.15
N GLU A 81 11.99 -10.35 2.35
CA GLU A 81 13.34 -10.88 2.55
C GLU A 81 13.53 -12.04 1.57
N GLN A 82 14.45 -11.87 0.61
CA GLN A 82 14.86 -12.94 -0.29
C GLN A 82 15.77 -13.86 0.53
N ASN A 83 15.20 -14.96 0.98
CA ASN A 83 15.92 -16.04 1.65
C ASN A 83 16.64 -16.92 0.63
#